data_AF-K2EF36-F1
#
_entry.id   AF-K2EF36-F1
#
_cell.length_a   1.000
_cell.length_b   1.000
_cell.length_c   1.000
_cell.angle_alpha   90.00
_cell.angle_beta   90.00
_cell.angle_gamma   90.00
#
_symmetry.space_group_name_H-M   'P 1'
#
loop_
_entity.id
_entity.type
_entity.pdbx_description
1 polymer ?
#
loop_
_entity_poly.entity_id
_entity_poly.type
_entity_poly.pdbx_seq_one_letter_code
_entity_poly.pdbx_strand_id
1 'polypeptide(L)'
;DSVDAAGTPLFRHMIAVTDKQTEARIRYVWLNRKTNHVEPKNAWLHREGEYILGVGYYSPHATAIDAQKLLGDAVAYAIKNGLSSATKVFNDPRGAFVRNDLYVFAVNLDSGKFEAHGMNPAWTGTDALDLHDVEGHALIQEMINQARNKGTGVVDYVWRNPVTNAVERKRSFIQRVDNSLLGVGYYLD
;
A
#
# COMPACT_ATOMS: atom_id res chain seq x y z
N ASP A 1 -16.83 12.30 -13.94
CA ASP A 1 -16.97 10.87 -13.56
C ASP A 1 -16.53 10.65 -12.13
N SER A 2 -17.30 9.88 -11.36
CA SER A 2 -16.98 9.60 -9.96
C SER A 2 -15.83 8.59 -9.89
N VAL A 3 -14.69 9.04 -9.35
CA VAL A 3 -13.60 8.16 -8.95
C VAL A 3 -13.71 7.83 -7.46
N ASP A 4 -13.27 6.65 -7.07
CA ASP A 4 -13.08 6.32 -5.66
C ASP A 4 -11.84 7.06 -5.10
N ALA A 5 -11.59 6.94 -3.80
CA ALA A 5 -10.47 7.65 -3.17
C ALA A 5 -9.08 7.16 -3.62
N ALA A 6 -8.99 6.03 -4.34
CA ALA A 6 -7.76 5.56 -4.98
C ALA A 6 -7.66 5.96 -6.47
N GLY A 7 -8.62 6.74 -6.99
CA GLY A 7 -8.67 7.18 -8.38
C GLY A 7 -9.33 6.17 -9.33
N THR A 8 -9.93 5.09 -8.82
CA THR A 8 -10.62 4.09 -9.64
C THR A 8 -11.92 4.67 -10.19
N PRO A 9 -12.22 4.59 -11.50
CA PRO A 9 -13.49 5.06 -12.06
C PRO A 9 -14.63 4.09 -11.69
N LEU A 10 -15.10 4.19 -10.44
CA LEU A 10 -15.88 3.16 -9.74
C LEU A 10 -17.06 2.64 -10.55
N PHE A 11 -17.97 3.52 -10.97
CA PHE A 11 -19.19 3.11 -11.68
C PHE A 11 -18.90 2.56 -13.08
N ARG A 12 -17.90 3.10 -13.79
CA ARG A 12 -17.47 2.52 -15.08
C ARG A 12 -16.89 1.13 -14.89
N HIS A 13 -16.13 0.91 -13.82
CA HIS A 13 -15.59 -0.40 -13.50
C HIS A 13 -16.73 -1.39 -13.19
N MET A 14 -17.73 -1.00 -12.38
CA MET A 14 -18.92 -1.80 -12.09
C MET A 14 -19.68 -2.20 -13.37
N ILE A 15 -19.90 -1.26 -14.28
CA ILE A 15 -20.54 -1.51 -15.58
C ILE A 15 -19.70 -2.50 -16.40
N ALA A 16 -18.41 -2.20 -16.59
CA ALA A 16 -17.53 -3.00 -17.44
C ALA A 16 -17.34 -4.45 -16.98
N VAL A 17 -17.35 -4.72 -15.66
CA VAL A 17 -17.28 -6.10 -15.16
C VAL A 17 -18.62 -6.82 -15.30
N THR A 18 -19.74 -6.12 -15.15
CA THR A 18 -21.07 -6.73 -15.24
C THR A 18 -21.62 -6.81 -16.67
N ASP A 19 -21.00 -6.12 -17.63
CA ASP A 19 -21.27 -6.32 -19.07
C ASP A 19 -20.74 -7.68 -19.54
N LYS A 20 -19.73 -8.23 -18.86
CA LYS A 20 -19.10 -9.51 -19.20
C LYS A 20 -19.76 -10.71 -18.52
N GLN A 21 -20.46 -10.49 -17.40
CA GLN A 21 -21.07 -11.52 -16.58
C GLN A 21 -22.14 -10.91 -15.65
N THR A 22 -23.23 -11.63 -15.40
CA THR A 22 -24.34 -11.15 -14.56
C THR A 22 -23.90 -10.83 -13.14
N GLU A 23 -23.05 -11.67 -12.56
CA GLU A 23 -22.54 -11.50 -11.20
C GLU A 23 -21.06 -11.14 -11.22
N ALA A 24 -20.63 -10.16 -10.43
CA ALA A 24 -19.21 -9.78 -10.33
C ALA A 24 -18.82 -9.43 -8.90
N ARG A 25 -17.54 -9.60 -8.57
CA ARG A 25 -16.94 -9.10 -7.33
C ARG A 25 -15.98 -7.98 -7.66
N ILE A 26 -16.11 -6.85 -6.98
CA ILE A 26 -15.17 -5.74 -7.09
C ILE A 26 -14.70 -5.29 -5.71
N ARG A 27 -13.56 -4.61 -5.70
CA ARG A 27 -13.02 -3.92 -4.53
C ARG A 27 -12.77 -2.46 -4.90
N TYR A 28 -13.10 -1.55 -3.99
CA TYR A 28 -12.93 -0.10 -4.15
C TYR A 28 -12.78 0.56 -2.78
N VAL A 29 -12.40 1.84 -2.74
CA VAL A 29 -12.25 2.58 -1.48
C VAL A 29 -13.40 3.55 -1.26
N TRP A 30 -14.07 3.50 -0.11
CA TRP A 30 -15.25 4.33 0.16
C TRP A 30 -15.32 4.77 1.62
N LEU A 31 -16.04 5.88 1.86
CA LEU A 31 -16.27 6.38 3.21
C LEU A 31 -17.11 5.37 4.02
N ASN A 32 -16.47 4.73 5.00
CA ASN A 32 -17.16 4.01 6.05
C ASN A 32 -17.75 5.02 7.04
N ARG A 33 -19.08 5.17 6.99
CA ARG A 33 -19.81 6.12 7.86
C ARG A 33 -19.75 5.77 9.35
N LYS A 34 -19.43 4.52 9.70
CA LYS A 34 -19.30 4.09 11.10
C LYS A 34 -18.00 4.60 11.73
N THR A 35 -16.90 4.54 10.98
CA THR A 35 -15.55 4.95 11.43
C THR A 35 -15.20 6.37 10.98
N ASN A 36 -15.97 6.93 10.05
CA ASN A 36 -15.69 8.18 9.33
C ASN A 36 -14.36 8.18 8.57
N HIS A 37 -13.88 7.00 8.18
CA HIS A 37 -12.64 6.82 7.42
C HIS A 37 -12.93 6.26 6.02
N VAL A 38 -12.06 6.58 5.07
CA VAL A 38 -12.08 6.00 3.74
C VAL A 38 -11.41 4.63 3.82
N GLU A 39 -12.17 3.56 3.59
CA GLU A 39 -11.73 2.19 3.83
C GLU A 39 -11.95 1.29 2.60
N PRO A 40 -11.15 0.23 2.41
CA PRO A 40 -11.41 -0.75 1.39
C PRO A 40 -12.77 -1.41 1.60
N LYS A 41 -13.54 -1.52 0.52
CA LYS A 41 -14.86 -2.14 0.50
C LYS A 41 -14.90 -3.19 -0.60
N ASN A 42 -15.25 -4.42 -0.23
CA ASN A 42 -15.55 -5.48 -1.18
C ASN A 42 -17.05 -5.44 -1.47
N ALA A 43 -17.42 -5.55 -2.75
CA ALA A 43 -18.82 -5.59 -3.16
C ALA A 43 -19.08 -6.74 -4.15
N TRP A 44 -20.21 -7.40 -3.93
CA TRP A 44 -20.87 -8.25 -4.90
C TRP A 44 -21.84 -7.41 -5.72
N LEU A 45 -21.77 -7.58 -7.03
CA LEU A 45 -22.60 -6.92 -8.01
C LEU A 45 -23.48 -7.96 -8.70
N HIS A 46 -24.74 -7.62 -8.93
CA HIS A 46 -25.65 -8.37 -9.80
C HIS A 46 -26.26 -7.40 -10.81
N ARG A 47 -26.19 -7.75 -12.10
CA ARG A 47 -26.87 -7.00 -13.16
C ARG A 47 -28.26 -7.56 -13.41
N GLU A 48 -29.25 -6.68 -13.30
CA GLU A 48 -30.64 -6.96 -13.61
C GLU A 48 -31.11 -5.98 -14.70
N GLY A 49 -31.03 -6.41 -15.96
CA GLY A 49 -31.25 -5.54 -17.12
C GLY A 49 -30.32 -4.32 -17.11
N GLU A 50 -30.92 -3.13 -17.03
CA GLU A 50 -30.21 -1.83 -17.01
C GLU A 50 -29.69 -1.46 -15.60
N TYR A 51 -30.01 -2.25 -14.57
CA TYR A 51 -29.64 -1.96 -13.19
C TYR A 51 -28.46 -2.80 -12.72
N ILE A 52 -27.60 -2.22 -11.90
CA ILE A 52 -26.57 -2.93 -11.15
C ILE A 52 -26.89 -2.79 -9.66
N LEU A 53 -27.21 -3.90 -9.01
CA LEU A 53 -27.39 -3.98 -7.57
C LEU A 53 -26.06 -4.35 -6.93
N GLY A 54 -25.67 -3.63 -5.88
CA GLY A 54 -24.39 -3.84 -5.19
C GLY A 54 -24.56 -3.94 -3.68
N VAL A 55 -24.06 -5.03 -3.10
CA VAL A 55 -23.96 -5.21 -1.63
C VAL A 55 -22.51 -5.46 -1.25
N GLY A 56 -22.07 -4.90 -0.12
CA GLY A 56 -20.66 -5.00 0.22
C GLY A 56 -20.36 -4.67 1.67
N TYR A 57 -19.15 -5.04 2.09
CA TYR A 57 -18.63 -4.89 3.45
C TYR A 57 -17.25 -4.23 3.42
N TYR A 58 -16.91 -3.51 4.48
CA TYR A 58 -15.58 -2.94 4.66
C TYR A 58 -14.61 -4.03 5.11
N SER A 59 -13.41 -4.01 4.56
CA SER A 59 -12.34 -4.97 4.84
C SER A 59 -11.26 -4.26 5.67
N PRO A 60 -10.86 -4.81 6.81
CA PRO A 60 -9.92 -4.14 7.72
C PRO A 60 -8.50 -4.03 7.15
N HIS A 61 -8.11 -4.96 6.27
CA HIS A 61 -6.77 -5.03 5.70
C HIS A 61 -6.76 -4.75 4.21
N ALA A 62 -5.70 -4.07 3.76
CA ALA A 62 -5.35 -4.00 2.36
C ALA A 62 -4.90 -5.36 1.80
N THR A 63 -4.97 -5.51 0.48
CA THR A 63 -4.55 -6.74 -0.22
C THR A 63 -3.15 -6.62 -0.81
N ALA A 64 -2.59 -7.75 -1.25
CA ALA A 64 -1.38 -7.78 -2.07
C ALA A 64 -1.48 -6.88 -3.32
N ILE A 65 -2.65 -6.85 -3.96
CA ILE A 65 -2.89 -6.04 -5.17
C ILE A 65 -2.86 -4.55 -4.82
N ASP A 66 -3.48 -4.16 -3.71
CA ASP A 66 -3.48 -2.76 -3.25
C ASP A 66 -2.05 -2.28 -2.94
N ALA A 67 -1.24 -3.12 -2.28
CA ALA A 67 0.16 -2.84 -1.97
C ALA A 67 1.03 -2.72 -3.23
N GLN A 68 0.90 -3.64 -4.19
CA GLN A 68 1.62 -3.58 -5.47
C GLN A 68 1.25 -2.34 -6.27
N LYS A 69 -0.04 -1.98 -6.30
CA LYS A 69 -0.49 -0.75 -6.97
C LYS A 69 0.14 0.48 -6.34
N LEU A 70 0.11 0.60 -5.02
CA LEU A 70 0.68 1.75 -4.33
C LEU A 70 2.20 1.84 -4.52
N LEU A 71 2.90 0.69 -4.51
CA LEU A 71 4.33 0.65 -4.82
C LEU A 71 4.61 1.12 -6.25
N GLY A 72 3.82 0.66 -7.23
CA GLY A 72 3.92 1.10 -8.62
C GLY A 72 3.69 2.60 -8.78
N ASP A 73 2.65 3.14 -8.12
CA ASP A 73 2.35 4.57 -8.09
C ASP A 73 3.54 5.37 -7.48
N ALA A 74 4.16 4.85 -6.41
CA ALA A 74 5.30 5.48 -5.74
C ALA A 74 6.58 5.47 -6.58
N VAL A 75 6.89 4.33 -7.21
CA VAL A 75 8.02 4.19 -8.13
C VAL A 75 7.87 5.14 -9.31
N ALA A 76 6.69 5.18 -9.93
CA ALA A 76 6.41 6.10 -11.04
C ALA A 76 6.57 7.57 -10.61
N TYR A 77 6.11 7.91 -9.40
CA TYR A 77 6.27 9.26 -8.85
C TYR A 77 7.75 9.61 -8.62
N ALA A 78 8.54 8.68 -8.06
CA ALA A 78 9.96 8.88 -7.81
C ALA A 78 10.77 9.04 -9.10
N ILE A 79 10.51 8.21 -10.11
CA ILE A 79 11.15 8.31 -11.44
C ILE A 79 10.83 9.67 -12.08
N LYS A 80 9.58 10.13 -11.98
CA LYS A 80 9.15 11.38 -12.62
C LYS A 80 9.68 12.64 -11.92
N ASN A 81 9.72 12.64 -10.58
CA ASN A 81 9.97 13.86 -9.80
C ASN A 81 11.33 13.88 -9.10
N GLY A 82 12.10 12.79 -9.19
CA GLY A 82 13.33 12.57 -8.44
C GLY A 82 13.08 12.14 -7.00
N LEU A 83 13.97 11.31 -6.48
CA LEU A 83 13.83 10.68 -5.17
C LEU A 83 13.75 11.68 -4.01
N SER A 84 14.55 12.75 -4.04
CA SER A 84 14.57 13.80 -3.00
C SER A 84 13.22 14.54 -2.87
N SER A 85 12.53 14.76 -3.98
CA SER A 85 11.17 15.35 -3.97
C SER A 85 10.14 14.31 -3.55
N ALA A 86 10.30 13.07 -3.99
CA ALA A 86 9.38 11.98 -3.70
C ALA A 86 9.34 11.61 -2.22
N THR A 87 10.48 11.51 -1.54
CA THR A 87 10.54 11.15 -0.11
C THR A 87 9.83 12.16 0.78
N LYS A 88 9.85 13.46 0.43
CA LYS A 88 9.05 14.49 1.13
C LYS A 88 7.55 14.25 1.02
N VAL A 89 7.09 13.83 -0.16
CA VAL A 89 5.68 13.52 -0.42
C VAL A 89 5.28 12.20 0.25
N PHE A 90 6.18 11.21 0.28
CA PHE A 90 5.95 9.95 1.00
C PHE A 90 5.87 10.14 2.51
N ASN A 91 6.52 11.17 3.06
CA ASN A 91 6.51 11.53 4.47
C ASN A 91 5.29 12.37 4.90
N ASP A 92 4.35 12.68 4.01
CA ASP A 92 3.08 13.27 4.43
C ASP A 92 2.12 12.17 4.88
N PRO A 93 1.84 12.02 6.19
CA PRO A 93 0.93 10.98 6.70
C PRO A 93 -0.52 11.18 6.26
N ARG A 94 -0.85 12.36 5.70
CA ARG A 94 -2.16 12.69 5.13
C ARG A 94 -2.13 12.73 3.60
N GLY A 95 -0.98 12.39 3.00
CA GLY A 95 -0.76 12.43 1.57
C GLY A 95 -1.27 11.19 0.83
N ALA A 96 -1.18 11.21 -0.50
CA ALA A 96 -1.72 10.16 -1.37
C ALA A 96 -1.01 8.78 -1.24
N PHE A 97 0.15 8.74 -0.57
CA PHE A 97 0.98 7.56 -0.37
C PHE A 97 0.79 6.89 1.00
N VAL A 98 -0.22 7.32 1.76
CA VAL A 98 -0.71 6.67 2.98
C VAL A 98 -2.20 6.44 2.83
N ARG A 99 -2.64 5.18 3.00
CA ARG A 99 -4.04 4.73 2.85
C ARG A 99 -4.33 3.66 3.89
N ASN A 100 -4.90 4.04 5.03
CA ASN A 100 -5.13 3.16 6.18
C ASN A 100 -3.85 2.43 6.61
N ASP A 101 -3.77 1.13 6.38
CA ASP A 101 -2.67 0.24 6.73
C ASP A 101 -1.57 0.18 5.65
N LEU A 102 -1.81 0.72 4.46
CA LEU A 102 -0.82 0.88 3.40
C LEU A 102 -0.07 2.20 3.52
N TYR A 103 1.25 2.13 3.40
CA TYR A 103 2.10 3.31 3.35
C TYR A 103 3.42 2.97 2.62
N VAL A 104 4.00 3.99 1.99
CA VAL A 104 5.34 3.90 1.39
C VAL A 104 6.41 4.11 2.47
N PHE A 105 7.45 3.29 2.43
CA PHE A 105 8.72 3.56 3.11
C PHE A 105 9.87 3.54 2.09
N ALA A 106 10.93 4.26 2.40
CA ALA A 106 12.14 4.35 1.57
C ALA A 106 13.39 4.20 2.44
N VAL A 107 14.34 3.40 1.99
CA VAL A 107 15.62 3.17 2.68
C VAL A 107 16.76 3.32 1.68
N ASN A 108 17.76 4.09 2.08
CA ASN A 108 18.99 4.28 1.32
C ASN A 108 19.81 2.99 1.35
N LEU A 109 20.22 2.48 0.19
CA LEU A 109 20.90 1.18 0.08
C LEU A 109 22.31 1.18 0.68
N ASP A 110 23.01 2.32 0.69
CA ASP A 110 24.39 2.39 1.14
C ASP A 110 24.50 2.69 2.63
N SER A 111 23.75 3.69 3.10
CA SER A 111 23.75 4.06 4.52
C SER A 111 22.84 3.19 5.37
N GLY A 112 21.89 2.47 4.77
CA GLY A 112 20.88 1.70 5.50
C GLY A 112 19.91 2.56 6.30
N LYS A 113 19.83 3.87 6.04
CA LYS A 113 18.97 4.80 6.77
C LYS A 113 17.61 4.98 6.10
N PHE A 114 16.58 5.25 6.89
CA PHE A 114 15.29 5.66 6.36
C PHE A 114 15.41 7.01 5.65
N GLU A 115 14.91 7.07 4.42
CA GLU A 115 14.71 8.32 3.69
C GLU A 115 13.27 8.79 3.79
N ALA A 116 12.31 7.85 3.91
CA ALA A 116 10.91 8.14 4.19
C ALA A 116 10.25 6.98 4.92
N HIS A 117 9.24 7.29 5.73
CA HIS A 117 8.35 6.29 6.31
C HIS A 117 6.97 6.94 6.52
N GLY A 118 6.03 6.70 5.60
CA GLY A 118 4.78 7.47 5.53
C GLY A 118 3.90 7.39 6.79
N MET A 119 3.99 6.29 7.54
CA MET A 119 3.27 6.16 8.81
C MET A 119 4.02 6.79 10.00
N ASN A 120 5.33 6.98 9.90
CA ASN A 120 6.14 7.56 10.98
C ASN A 120 7.31 8.38 10.39
N PRO A 121 7.03 9.60 9.91
CA PRO A 121 8.06 10.44 9.28
C PRO A 121 9.23 10.80 10.21
N ALA A 122 9.05 10.67 11.52
CA ALA A 122 10.11 10.90 12.50
C ALA A 122 11.28 9.89 12.40
N TRP A 123 11.10 8.78 11.66
CA TRP A 123 12.17 7.82 11.39
C TRP A 123 13.13 8.26 10.28
N THR A 124 12.80 9.29 9.50
CA THR A 124 13.74 9.78 8.47
C THR A 124 15.10 10.15 9.08
N GLY A 125 16.17 9.58 8.52
CA GLY A 125 17.55 9.77 8.96
C GLY A 125 18.03 8.82 10.05
N THR A 126 17.15 8.00 10.65
CA THR A 126 17.55 6.97 11.62
C THR A 126 18.10 5.72 10.92
N ASP A 127 18.87 4.93 11.66
CA ASP A 127 19.35 3.64 11.17
C ASP A 127 18.19 2.66 11.04
N ALA A 128 18.03 2.07 9.85
CA ALA A 128 17.02 1.06 9.58
C ALA A 128 17.60 -0.36 9.65
N LEU A 129 18.94 -0.54 9.64
CA LEU A 129 19.59 -1.85 9.73
C LEU A 129 19.45 -2.47 11.12
N ASP A 130 19.38 -1.65 12.16
CA ASP A 130 19.15 -2.10 13.55
C ASP A 130 17.70 -2.55 13.79
N LEU A 131 16.81 -2.34 12.82
CA LEU A 131 15.41 -2.67 12.96
C LEU A 131 15.17 -4.18 12.82
N HIS A 132 14.75 -4.78 13.92
CA HIS A 132 14.29 -6.16 14.00
C HIS A 132 12.81 -6.18 14.32
N ASP A 133 12.08 -7.15 13.76
CA ASP A 133 10.73 -7.41 14.22
C ASP A 133 10.73 -8.11 15.60
N VAL A 134 9.52 -8.38 16.12
CA VAL A 134 9.34 -9.04 17.41
C VAL A 134 9.86 -10.49 17.43
N GLU A 135 10.12 -11.09 16.27
CA GLU A 135 10.69 -12.43 16.13
C GLU A 135 12.22 -12.39 15.96
N GLY A 136 12.83 -11.20 15.94
CA GLY A 136 14.26 -11.00 15.76
C GLY A 136 14.71 -11.03 14.30
N HIS A 137 13.79 -10.89 13.34
CA HIS A 137 14.12 -10.87 11.92
C HIS A 137 14.63 -9.49 11.47
N ALA A 138 15.84 -9.45 10.89
CA ALA A 138 16.49 -8.25 10.37
C ALA A 138 15.92 -7.82 9.00
N LEU A 139 14.65 -7.38 8.99
CA LEU A 139 13.84 -7.22 7.77
C LEU A 139 14.44 -6.23 6.76
N ILE A 140 15.06 -5.15 7.22
CA ILE A 140 15.65 -4.14 6.33
C ILE A 140 16.92 -4.65 5.67
N GLN A 141 17.74 -5.42 6.39
CA GLN A 141 18.94 -6.03 5.81
C GLN A 141 18.56 -7.03 4.72
N GLU A 142 17.52 -7.84 4.94
CA GLU A 142 16.99 -8.72 3.88
C GLU A 142 16.48 -7.92 2.68
N MET A 143 15.67 -6.87 2.90
CA MET A 143 15.15 -6.01 1.82
C MET A 143 16.28 -5.38 1.00
N ILE A 144 17.31 -4.84 1.65
CA ILE A 144 18.48 -4.24 0.97
C ILE A 144 19.21 -5.30 0.14
N ASN A 145 19.40 -6.51 0.68
CA ASN A 145 20.03 -7.61 -0.07
C ASN A 145 19.21 -8.00 -1.30
N GLN A 146 17.89 -8.13 -1.18
CA GLN A 146 17.02 -8.41 -2.32
C GLN A 146 17.05 -7.27 -3.36
N ALA A 147 16.95 -6.00 -2.92
CA ALA A 147 17.02 -4.82 -3.77
C ALA A 147 18.34 -4.70 -4.54
N ARG A 148 19.48 -4.97 -3.88
CA ARG A 148 20.80 -4.91 -4.51
C ARG A 148 20.99 -6.00 -5.56
N ASN A 149 20.52 -7.22 -5.28
CA ASN A 149 20.75 -8.38 -6.14
C ASN A 149 19.76 -8.48 -7.31
N LYS A 150 18.49 -8.12 -7.09
CA LYS A 150 17.41 -8.36 -8.05
C LYS A 150 16.71 -7.07 -8.50
N GLY A 151 16.91 -5.96 -7.80
CA GLY A 151 16.15 -4.72 -8.01
C GLY A 151 14.72 -4.76 -7.44
N THR A 152 14.21 -5.93 -7.06
CA THR A 152 12.89 -6.12 -6.46
C THR A 152 12.94 -7.20 -5.38
N GLY A 153 11.90 -7.29 -4.56
CA GLY A 153 11.84 -8.31 -3.52
C GLY A 153 10.48 -8.42 -2.83
N VAL A 154 10.34 -9.50 -2.06
CA VAL A 154 9.21 -9.77 -1.18
C VAL A 154 9.77 -10.24 0.15
N VAL A 155 9.39 -9.58 1.23
CA VAL A 155 9.86 -9.89 2.59
C VAL A 155 8.67 -9.98 3.54
N ASP A 156 8.62 -11.07 4.30
CA ASP A 156 7.62 -11.31 5.33
C ASP A 156 8.24 -11.07 6.70
N TYR A 157 7.53 -10.35 7.56
CA TYR A 157 7.96 -10.02 8.92
C TYR A 157 6.75 -9.72 9.79
N VAL A 158 6.96 -9.58 11.09
CA VAL A 158 5.91 -9.20 12.03
C VAL A 158 5.97 -7.69 12.29
N TRP A 159 4.83 -6.99 12.22
CA TRP A 159 4.82 -5.54 12.35
C TRP A 159 3.57 -5.04 13.06
N ARG A 160 3.71 -3.90 13.75
CA ARG A 160 2.57 -3.24 14.37
C ARG A 160 1.71 -2.57 13.30
N ASN A 161 0.48 -3.01 13.16
CA ASN A 161 -0.48 -2.40 12.26
C ASN A 161 -0.93 -1.03 12.80
N PRO A 162 -0.79 0.06 12.03
CA PRO A 162 -1.13 1.40 12.50
C PRO A 162 -2.63 1.63 12.67
N VAL A 163 -3.47 0.83 12.03
CA VAL A 163 -4.94 0.92 12.10
C VAL A 163 -5.49 0.13 13.28
N THR A 164 -5.07 -1.13 13.43
CA THR A 164 -5.56 -2.02 14.50
C THR A 164 -4.76 -1.89 15.80
N ASN A 165 -3.54 -1.33 15.73
CA ASN A 165 -2.53 -1.32 16.79
C ASN A 165 -2.06 -2.71 17.24
N ALA A 166 -2.50 -3.78 16.57
CA ALA A 166 -2.07 -5.14 16.83
C ALA A 166 -0.72 -5.43 16.17
N VAL A 167 -0.02 -6.44 16.69
CA VAL A 167 1.21 -6.98 16.12
C VAL A 167 0.80 -8.14 15.21
N GLU A 168 1.00 -7.97 13.91
CA GLU A 168 0.43 -8.83 12.86
C GLU A 168 1.50 -9.22 11.85
N ARG A 169 1.30 -10.33 11.13
CA ARG A 169 2.21 -10.70 10.02
C ARG A 169 1.98 -9.73 8.86
N LYS A 170 3.08 -9.25 8.27
CA LYS A 170 3.07 -8.31 7.16
C LYS A 170 3.95 -8.84 6.04
N ARG A 171 3.47 -8.73 4.81
CA ARG A 171 4.26 -8.98 3.59
C ARG A 171 4.51 -7.67 2.87
N SER A 172 5.76 -7.33 2.61
CA SER A 172 6.13 -6.13 1.85
C SER A 172 6.74 -6.47 0.51
N PHE A 173 6.30 -5.75 -0.52
CA PHE A 173 6.94 -5.68 -1.81
C PHE A 173 7.92 -4.53 -1.79
N ILE A 174 9.10 -4.74 -2.37
CA ILE A 174 10.12 -3.71 -2.49
C ILE A 174 10.60 -3.59 -3.94
N GLN A 175 10.96 -2.37 -4.33
CA GLN A 175 11.55 -2.07 -5.62
C GLN A 175 12.63 -1.00 -5.46
N ARG A 176 13.79 -1.25 -6.06
CA ARG A 176 14.91 -0.31 -6.12
C ARG A 176 14.61 0.82 -7.09
N VAL A 177 14.88 2.05 -6.65
CA VAL A 177 14.90 3.27 -7.46
C VAL A 177 16.20 4.00 -7.13
N ASP A 178 17.09 4.14 -8.12
CA ASP A 178 18.44 4.68 -7.94
C ASP A 178 19.24 3.97 -6.84
N ASN A 179 19.60 4.71 -5.77
CA ASN A 179 20.34 4.20 -4.62
C ASN A 179 19.46 3.91 -3.39
N SER A 180 18.15 3.76 -3.61
CA SER A 180 17.21 3.49 -2.53
C SER A 180 16.26 2.38 -2.90
N LEU A 181 15.74 1.69 -1.89
CA LEU A 181 14.56 0.84 -2.05
C LEU A 181 13.33 1.64 -1.64
N LEU A 182 12.25 1.47 -2.38
CA LEU A 182 10.89 1.82 -1.96
C LEU A 182 10.17 0.53 -1.59
N GLY A 183 9.35 0.59 -0.55
CA GLY A 183 8.57 -0.56 -0.09
C GLY A 183 7.14 -0.20 0.30
N VAL A 184 6.23 -1.13 0.03
CA VAL A 184 4.85 -1.10 0.50
C VAL A 184 4.46 -2.52 0.89
N GLY A 185 3.78 -2.67 2.02
CA GLY A 185 3.30 -3.98 2.46
C GLY A 185 1.86 -3.97 2.92
N TYR A 186 1.30 -5.16 3.00
CA TYR A 186 -0.05 -5.44 3.47
C TYR A 186 0.01 -6.46 4.62
N TYR A 187 -0.96 -6.38 5.53
CA TYR A 187 -1.07 -7.32 6.64
C TYR A 187 -1.77 -8.59 6.17
N LEU A 188 -1.28 -9.73 6.65
CA LEU A 188 -1.85 -11.05 6.36
C LEU A 188 -2.97 -11.33 7.37
N ASP A 189 -4.08 -11.87 6.87
CA ASP A 189 -5.18 -12.39 7.68
C ASP A 189 -4.75 -13.63 8.50
#